data_AF-A0A9E5APC3-F1
#
_entry.id   AF-A0A9E5APC3-F1
#
_cell.length_a   1.000
_cell.length_b   1.000
_cell.length_c   1.000
_cell.angle_alpha   90.00
_cell.angle_beta   90.00
_cell.angle_gamma   90.00
#
_symmetry.space_group_name_H-M   'P 1'
#
loop_
_entity.id
_entity.type
_entity.pdbx_description
1 polymer ?
#
loop_
_entity_poly.entity_id
_entity_poly.type
_entity_poly.pdbx_seq_one_letter_code
_entity_poly.pdbx_strand_id
1 'polypeptide(L)'
;MTAIARVLDKKLKQWPPATAHKIERLLTEVIALADAGTAEARKNGKRGRARKRDSFFADKNFWRGPVPKDSSVNHDKYLYGDEE
;
A
#
# COMPACT_ATOMS: atom_id res chain seq x y z
N MET A 1 21.48 7.99 -2.21
CA MET A 1 21.68 7.05 -1.08
C MET A 1 20.56 7.23 -0.08
N THR A 2 19.83 6.16 0.25
CA THR A 2 18.74 6.19 1.25
C THR A 2 19.30 6.25 2.67
N ALA A 3 18.53 6.77 3.64
CA ALA A 3 18.95 6.87 5.04
C ALA A 3 19.32 5.50 5.64
N ILE A 4 18.61 4.45 5.24
CA ILE A 4 18.84 3.06 5.67
C ILE A 4 20.22 2.56 5.20
N ALA A 5 20.60 2.84 3.94
CA ALA A 5 21.90 2.44 3.40
C ALA A 5 23.07 3.07 4.16
N ARG A 6 22.93 4.33 4.60
CA ARG A 6 23.96 5.03 5.39
C ARG A 6 24.14 4.42 6.78
N VAL A 7 23.04 4.03 7.43
CA VAL A 7 23.07 3.39 8.75
C VAL A 7 23.70 2.00 8.65
N LEU A 8 23.35 1.22 7.62
CA LEU A 8 23.93 -0.10 7.36
C LEU A 8 25.44 -0.03 7.10
N ASP A 9 25.90 0.88 6.25
CA ASP A 9 27.33 1.06 5.98
C ASP A 9 28.13 1.40 7.25
N LYS A 10 27.58 2.26 8.10
CA LYS A 10 28.21 2.59 9.39
C LYS A 10 28.28 1.38 10.33
N LYS A 11 27.26 0.52 10.34
CA LYS A 11 27.21 -0.67 11.20
C LYS A 11 28.10 -1.80 10.68
N LEU A 12 28.16 -2.01 9.37
CA LEU A 12 29.03 -3.01 8.74
C LEU A 12 30.52 -2.73 9.05
N LYS A 13 30.93 -1.46 9.07
CA LYS A 13 32.29 -1.06 9.45
C LYS A 13 32.65 -1.31 10.92
N GLN A 14 31.65 -1.46 11.79
CA GLN A 14 31.83 -1.65 13.24
C GLN A 14 31.74 -3.12 13.66
N TRP A 15 31.19 -4.00 12.82
CA TRP A 15 30.94 -5.38 13.18
C TRP A 15 32.08 -6.32 12.79
N PRO A 16 32.24 -7.44 13.52
CA PRO A 16 33.16 -8.50 13.12
C PRO A 16 32.79 -9.03 11.72
N PRO A 17 33.77 -9.47 10.92
CA PRO A 17 33.56 -9.90 9.53
C PRO A 17 32.48 -10.99 9.40
N ALA A 18 32.46 -11.94 10.33
CA ALA A 18 31.47 -13.01 10.35
C ALA A 18 30.03 -12.49 10.52
N THR A 19 29.83 -11.46 11.34
CA THR A 19 28.52 -10.85 11.57
C THR A 19 28.09 -10.00 10.37
N ALA A 20 29.03 -9.26 9.77
CA ALA A 20 28.77 -8.48 8.57
C ALA A 20 28.27 -9.36 7.41
N HIS A 21 28.97 -10.46 7.11
CA HIS A 21 28.56 -11.39 6.06
C HIS A 21 27.21 -12.07 6.31
N LYS A 22 26.91 -12.41 7.56
CA LYS A 22 25.60 -12.97 7.91
C LYS A 22 24.47 -11.97 7.62
N ILE A 23 24.69 -10.70 7.93
CA ILE A 23 23.70 -9.64 7.72
C ILE A 23 23.55 -9.30 6.23
N GLU A 24 24.64 -9.28 5.46
CA GLU A 24 24.60 -9.12 4.00
C GLU A 24 23.75 -10.21 3.34
N ARG A 25 23.93 -11.47 3.75
CA ARG A 25 23.14 -12.59 3.24
C ARG A 25 21.65 -12.43 3.52
N LEU A 26 21.29 -12.10 4.77
CA LEU A 26 19.90 -11.86 5.15
C LEU A 26 19.27 -10.68 4.40
N LEU A 27 20.03 -9.59 4.21
CA LEU A 27 19.57 -8.44 3.42
C LEU A 27 19.28 -8.83 1.96
N THR A 28 20.15 -9.66 1.37
CA THR A 28 19.96 -10.14 0.00
C THR A 28 18.69 -10.97 -0.12
N GLU A 29 18.41 -11.85 0.86
CA GLU A 29 17.19 -12.64 0.91
C GLU A 29 15.93 -11.75 1.08
N VAL A 30 15.97 -10.76 1.96
CA VAL A 30 14.86 -9.81 2.16
C VAL A 30 14.58 -8.99 0.90
N ILE A 31 15.62 -8.52 0.21
CA ILE A 31 15.47 -7.78 -1.05
C ILE A 31 14.86 -8.69 -2.12
N ALA A 32 15.34 -9.93 -2.26
CA ALA A 32 14.80 -10.89 -3.21
C ALA A 32 13.31 -11.20 -2.95
N LEU A 33 12.90 -11.33 -1.68
CA LEU A 33 11.50 -11.50 -1.30
C LEU A 33 10.64 -10.27 -1.62
N ALA A 34 11.15 -9.08 -1.34
CA ALA A 34 10.46 -7.83 -1.66
C ALA A 34 10.28 -7.64 -3.18
N ASP A 35 11.30 -7.97 -3.97
CA ASP A 35 11.24 -7.91 -5.43
C ASP A 35 10.25 -8.94 -6.00
N ALA A 36 10.22 -10.16 -5.44
CA ALA A 36 9.24 -11.16 -5.83
C ALA A 36 7.80 -10.73 -5.51
N GLY A 37 7.55 -10.20 -4.31
CA GLY A 37 6.22 -9.72 -3.90
C GLY A 37 5.75 -8.50 -4.71
N THR A 38 6.67 -7.58 -5.03
CA THR A 38 6.34 -6.42 -5.89
C THR A 38 6.10 -6.82 -7.34
N ALA A 39 6.78 -7.85 -7.86
CA ALA A 39 6.52 -8.41 -9.18
C ALA A 39 5.12 -9.04 -9.27
N GLU A 40 4.65 -9.73 -8.22
CA GLU A 40 3.27 -10.24 -8.14
C GLU A 40 2.24 -9.12 -8.03
N ALA A 41 2.50 -8.11 -7.19
CA ALA A 41 1.63 -6.95 -7.05
C ALA A 41 1.50 -6.18 -8.39
N ARG A 42 2.59 -6.04 -9.15
CA ARG A 42 2.59 -5.42 -10.49
C ARG A 42 1.85 -6.26 -11.53
N LYS A 43 1.95 -7.60 -11.48
CA LYS A 43 1.16 -8.50 -12.35
C LYS A 43 -0.33 -8.40 -12.06
N ASN A 44 -0.72 -8.25 -10.79
CA ASN A 44 -2.11 -8.15 -10.38
C ASN A 44 -2.70 -6.73 -10.56
N GLY A 45 -1.88 -5.68 -10.49
CA GLY A 45 -2.31 -4.29 -10.70
C GLY A 45 -2.70 -3.94 -12.15
N LYS A 46 -2.28 -4.75 -13.14
CA LYS A 46 -2.67 -4.58 -14.55
C LYS A 46 -3.95 -5.31 -14.94
N ARG A 47 -4.52 -6.13 -14.04
CA ARG A 47 -5.89 -6.61 -14.21
C ARG A 47 -6.80 -5.50 -13.68
N GLY A 48 -7.08 -4.53 -14.54
CA GLY A 48 -8.26 -3.70 -14.40
C GLY A 48 -9.47 -4.62 -14.35
N ARG A 49 -9.82 -5.10 -13.15
CA ARG A 49 -11.09 -5.76 -12.88
C ARG A 49 -12.12 -4.74 -13.33
N ALA A 50 -12.79 -5.02 -14.45
CA ALA A 50 -14.06 -4.38 -14.75
C ALA A 50 -14.84 -4.43 -13.44
N ARG A 51 -15.12 -3.26 -12.86
CA ARG A 51 -15.85 -3.16 -11.60
C ARG A 51 -17.21 -3.80 -11.88
N LYS A 52 -17.36 -5.10 -11.62
CA LYS A 52 -18.67 -5.70 -11.40
C LYS A 52 -19.25 -4.82 -10.32
N ARG A 53 -20.28 -4.04 -10.67
CA ARG A 53 -21.11 -3.37 -9.69
C ARG A 53 -21.45 -4.44 -8.66
N ASP A 54 -20.96 -4.25 -7.45
CA ASP A 54 -21.32 -5.11 -6.35
C ASP A 54 -22.84 -5.09 -6.26
N SER A 55 -23.49 -6.25 -6.28
CA SER A 55 -24.94 -6.35 -6.22
C SER A 55 -25.48 -5.67 -4.96
N PHE A 56 -24.68 -5.62 -3.89
CA PHE A 56 -25.02 -4.88 -2.66
C PHE A 56 -25.19 -3.37 -2.86
N PHE A 57 -24.58 -2.85 -3.92
CA PHE A 57 -24.54 -1.43 -4.29
C PHE A 57 -25.29 -1.13 -5.60
N ALA A 58 -26.02 -2.12 -6.14
CA ALA A 58 -26.79 -1.93 -7.37
C ALA A 58 -27.97 -0.96 -7.17
N ASP A 59 -28.56 -0.96 -5.98
CA ASP A 59 -29.83 -0.28 -5.68
C ASP A 59 -29.63 1.05 -4.94
N LYS A 60 -28.39 1.38 -4.57
CA LYS A 60 -28.06 2.56 -3.76
C LYS A 60 -27.56 3.70 -4.64
N ASN A 61 -28.07 4.90 -4.36
CA ASN A 61 -27.62 6.13 -5.02
C ASN A 61 -26.21 6.49 -4.53
N PHE A 62 -25.19 6.09 -5.28
CA PHE A 62 -23.82 6.48 -5.01
C PHE A 62 -23.50 7.83 -5.64
N TRP A 63 -22.91 8.71 -4.82
CA TRP A 63 -22.27 9.91 -5.33
C TRP A 63 -21.07 9.54 -6.21
N ARG A 64 -21.14 9.88 -7.50
CA ARG A 64 -20.01 9.77 -8.43
C ARG A 64 -19.34 11.13 -8.54
N GLY A 65 -18.31 11.36 -7.72
CA GLY A 65 -17.53 12.59 -7.76
C GLY A 65 -16.46 12.63 -6.67
N PRO A 66 -15.60 13.65 -6.67
CA PRO A 66 -14.73 13.91 -5.54
C PRO A 66 -15.57 14.05 -4.26
N VAL A 67 -15.07 13.47 -3.17
CA VAL A 67 -15.73 13.50 -1.86
C VAL A 67 -15.88 14.96 -1.43
N PRO A 68 -17.11 15.41 -1.11
CA PRO A 68 -17.32 16.76 -0.59
C PRO A 68 -16.46 17.01 0.64
N LYS A 69 -15.84 18.20 0.69
CA LYS A 69 -14.87 18.59 1.74
C LYS A 69 -15.52 18.67 3.14
N ASP A 70 -16.83 18.78 3.17
CA ASP A 70 -17.72 18.89 4.32
C ASP A 70 -18.42 17.57 4.69
N SER A 71 -17.99 16.44 4.10
CA SER A 71 -18.57 15.10 4.34
C SER A 71 -18.69 14.68 5.81
N SER A 72 -17.85 15.20 6.71
CA SER A 72 -17.95 14.92 8.15
C SER A 72 -19.09 15.67 8.84
N VAL A 73 -19.47 16.84 8.32
CA VAL A 73 -20.51 17.70 8.90
C VAL A 73 -21.88 17.30 8.37
N ASN A 74 -21.94 16.90 7.09
CA ASN A 74 -23.18 16.54 6.40
C ASN A 74 -23.30 15.04 6.16
N HIS A 75 -22.69 14.23 7.04
CA HIS A 75 -22.64 12.78 6.92
C HIS A 75 -24.04 12.16 6.74
N ASP A 76 -25.00 12.60 7.56
CA ASP A 76 -26.35 12.06 7.56
C ASP A 76 -27.11 12.40 6.27
N LYS A 77 -26.96 13.63 5.76
CA LYS A 77 -27.53 14.07 4.48
C LYS A 77 -27.01 13.22 3.31
N TYR A 78 -25.75 12.81 3.33
CA TYR A 78 -25.17 12.00 2.26
C TYR A 78 -25.48 10.50 2.38
N LEU A 79 -25.64 9.99 3.60
CA LEU A 79 -25.96 8.58 3.82
C LEU A 79 -27.44 8.26 3.73
N TYR A 80 -28.30 9.16 4.21
CA TYR A 80 -29.74 8.91 4.37
C TYR A 80 -30.60 9.79 3.45
N GLY A 81 -30.01 10.78 2.77
CA GLY A 81 -30.76 11.79 2.03
C GLY A 81 -31.45 12.78 2.97
N ASP A 82 -32.12 13.78 2.39
CA ASP A 82 -33.09 14.57 3.14
C ASP A 82 -34.41 13.79 3.07
N GLU A 83 -34.96 13.35 4.21
CA GLU A 83 -36.33 12.82 4.26
C GLU A 83 -37.30 13.99 4.09
N GLU A 84 -37.85 14.14 2.89
CA GLU A 84 -39.01 14.99 2.59
C GLU A 84 -40.12 14.14 1.95
#